data_AF-A0A379K6T7-F1
#
_entry.id   AF-A0A379K6T7-F1
#
_cell.length_a   1.000
_cell.length_b   1.000
_cell.length_c   1.000
_cell.angle_alpha   90.00
_cell.angle_beta   90.00
_cell.angle_gamma   90.00
#
_symmetry.space_group_name_H-M   'P 1'
#
loop_
_entity.id
_entity.type
_entity.pdbx_description
1 polymer ?
#
loop_
_entity_poly.entity_id
_entity_poly.type
_entity_poly.pdbx_seq_one_letter_code
_entity_poly.pdbx_strand_id
1 'polypeptide(L)'
;MSEGAARLGAKRAQKAQFIPAESVYAVFEAKQTADAGLVAYAQEKVASVRRLHRTSLPIPHAGGTYPAKPLIPILGGLLTFESEWSPALGPSMDKALNANLTEGRLDIGCVAAHGHFFYDQASGAYSYTNENKPATAFLFKLIAQLQFSGTVPMIDVEAYGQWLTK
;
A
#
# COMPACT_ATOMS: atom_id res chain seq x y z
N MET A 1 -57.73 -6.57 10.92
CA MET A 1 -56.56 -6.55 10.02
C MET A 1 -55.95 -5.16 10.06
N SER A 2 -54.85 -5.00 10.78
CA SER A 2 -53.92 -3.88 10.70
C SER A 2 -52.90 -4.07 11.82
N GLU A 3 -51.75 -4.66 11.49
CA GLU A 3 -50.60 -4.69 12.39
C GLU A 3 -49.42 -4.12 11.62
N GLY A 4 -49.13 -2.85 11.89
CA GLY A 4 -48.01 -2.12 11.33
C GLY A 4 -46.74 -2.46 12.10
N ALA A 5 -45.86 -3.27 11.51
CA ALA A 5 -44.53 -3.52 12.04
C ALA A 5 -43.59 -2.37 11.61
N ALA A 6 -43.28 -1.47 12.55
CA ALA A 6 -42.25 -0.47 12.41
C ALA A 6 -40.88 -1.15 12.19
N ARG A 7 -40.30 -0.97 11.01
CA ARG A 7 -38.89 -1.32 10.75
C ARG A 7 -38.01 -0.30 11.48
N LEU A 8 -37.45 -0.72 12.63
CA LEU A 8 -36.39 -0.01 13.31
C LEU A 8 -35.17 0.03 12.37
N GLY A 9 -34.88 1.20 11.82
CA GLY A 9 -33.71 1.43 10.98
C GLY A 9 -32.44 1.28 11.82
N ALA A 10 -31.76 0.13 11.71
CA ALA A 10 -30.44 -0.06 12.27
C ALA A 10 -29.47 0.89 11.57
N LYS A 11 -29.03 1.96 12.27
CA LYS A 11 -27.90 2.79 11.82
C LYS A 11 -26.67 1.88 11.71
N ARG A 12 -26.19 1.64 10.48
CA ARG A 12 -24.89 0.98 10.25
C ARG A 12 -23.80 1.82 10.93
N ALA A 13 -23.20 1.30 11.99
CA ALA A 13 -21.96 1.86 12.50
C ALA A 13 -20.88 1.74 11.41
N GLN A 14 -20.19 2.84 11.11
CA GLN A 14 -19.02 2.82 10.23
C GLN A 14 -17.92 2.05 10.95
N LYS A 15 -17.59 0.86 10.45
CA LYS A 15 -16.50 0.03 10.97
C LYS A 15 -15.17 0.60 10.49
N ALA A 16 -14.55 1.47 11.29
CA ALA A 16 -13.16 1.88 11.10
C ALA A 16 -12.24 0.90 11.82
N GLN A 17 -11.14 0.52 11.17
CA GLN A 17 -10.07 -0.28 11.77
C GLN A 17 -8.80 0.55 11.78
N PHE A 18 -8.14 0.60 12.95
CA PHE A 18 -6.85 1.24 13.12
C PHE A 18 -5.79 0.16 13.34
N ILE A 19 -4.65 0.30 12.68
CA ILE A 19 -3.52 -0.62 12.77
C ILE A 19 -2.26 0.16 13.13
N PRO A 20 -1.34 -0.40 13.94
CA PRO A 20 -0.06 0.24 14.22
C PRO A 20 0.81 0.27 12.95
N ALA A 21 1.58 1.33 12.77
CA ALA A 21 2.39 1.53 11.56
C ALA A 21 3.43 0.40 11.37
N GLU A 22 3.90 -0.20 12.46
CA GLU A 22 4.82 -1.35 12.46
C GLU A 22 4.24 -2.56 11.73
N SER A 23 2.92 -2.73 11.71
CA SER A 23 2.24 -3.88 11.07
C SER A 23 2.11 -3.76 9.55
N VAL A 24 2.44 -2.60 8.97
CA VAL A 24 2.15 -2.30 7.57
C VAL A 24 3.25 -2.82 6.66
N TYR A 25 2.86 -3.66 5.71
CA TYR A 25 3.72 -4.14 4.62
C TYR A 25 3.59 -3.31 3.35
N ALA A 26 2.36 -2.97 2.98
CA ALA A 26 2.03 -2.29 1.75
C ALA A 26 0.75 -1.46 1.88
N VAL A 27 0.64 -0.41 1.08
CA VAL A 27 -0.50 0.50 1.02
C VAL A 27 -0.87 0.71 -0.44
N PHE A 28 -2.16 0.53 -0.76
CA PHE A 28 -2.68 0.69 -2.11
C PHE A 28 -3.86 1.65 -2.11
N GLU A 29 -3.89 2.52 -3.11
CA GLU A 29 -5.10 3.25 -3.49
C GLU A 29 -5.79 2.51 -4.64
N ALA A 30 -7.11 2.30 -4.53
CA ALA A 30 -7.90 1.57 -5.52
C ALA A 30 -9.06 2.43 -6.04
N LYS A 31 -9.10 2.62 -7.36
CA LYS A 31 -10.14 3.40 -8.08
C LYS A 31 -10.39 2.79 -9.47
N GLN A 32 -11.41 3.28 -10.17
CA GLN A 32 -11.79 2.72 -11.47
C GLN A 32 -10.78 3.02 -12.58
N THR A 33 -10.35 4.28 -12.71
CA THR A 33 -9.56 4.74 -13.86
C THR A 33 -8.33 5.50 -13.40
N ALA A 34 -7.18 5.21 -14.02
CA ALA A 34 -5.93 5.93 -13.78
C ALA A 34 -5.88 7.26 -14.54
N ASP A 35 -5.54 8.32 -13.81
CA ASP A 35 -5.24 9.65 -14.33
C ASP A 35 -4.13 10.31 -13.48
N ALA A 36 -3.68 11.50 -13.85
CA ALA A 36 -2.59 12.18 -13.16
C ALA A 36 -2.94 12.55 -11.70
N GLY A 37 -4.19 12.96 -11.47
CA GLY A 37 -4.69 13.32 -10.14
C GLY A 37 -4.76 12.11 -9.23
N LEU A 38 -5.20 10.96 -9.74
CA LEU A 38 -5.23 9.72 -8.98
C LEU A 38 -3.82 9.20 -8.66
N VAL A 39 -2.87 9.29 -9.59
CA VAL A 39 -1.47 8.92 -9.30
C VAL A 39 -0.92 9.79 -8.17
N ALA A 40 -1.11 11.11 -8.25
CA ALA A 40 -0.69 12.03 -7.18
C ALA A 40 -1.38 11.74 -5.84
N TYR A 41 -2.69 11.42 -5.88
CA TYR A 41 -3.45 11.06 -4.70
C TYR A 41 -2.95 9.77 -4.05
N ALA A 42 -2.62 8.75 -4.84
CA ALA A 42 -2.02 7.51 -4.36
C ALA A 42 -0.63 7.75 -3.76
N GLN A 43 0.19 8.62 -4.37
CA GLN A 43 1.50 8.99 -3.84
C GLN A 43 1.36 9.66 -2.46
N GLU A 44 0.42 10.58 -2.27
CA GLU A 44 0.19 11.23 -0.97
C GLU A 44 -0.33 10.24 0.07
N LYS A 45 -1.23 9.31 -0.30
CA LYS A 45 -1.68 8.24 0.59
C LYS A 45 -0.53 7.38 1.08
N VAL A 46 0.36 6.97 0.18
CA VAL A 46 1.55 6.19 0.52
C VAL A 46 2.50 6.99 1.42
N ALA A 47 2.77 8.26 1.07
CA ALA A 47 3.61 9.14 1.88
C ALA A 47 3.05 9.32 3.30
N SER A 48 1.73 9.51 3.44
CA SER A 48 1.08 9.67 4.74
C SER A 48 1.34 8.51 5.69
N VAL A 49 1.47 7.28 5.18
CA VAL A 49 1.79 6.09 5.98
C VAL A 49 3.29 5.95 6.21
N ARG A 50 4.12 6.24 5.21
CA ARG A 50 5.59 6.16 5.34
C ARG A 50 6.17 7.19 6.30
N ARG A 51 5.50 8.33 6.48
CA ARG A 51 5.87 9.36 7.46
C ARG A 51 5.57 8.94 8.91
N LEU A 52 4.77 7.90 9.13
CA LEU A 52 4.46 7.44 10.49
C LEU A 52 5.70 6.85 11.16
N HIS A 53 5.89 7.21 12.43
CA HIS A 53 6.94 6.62 13.24
C HIS A 53 6.69 5.13 13.45
N ARG A 54 7.77 4.33 13.39
CA ARG A 54 7.74 2.89 13.64
C ARG A 54 8.85 2.50 14.61
N THR A 55 8.46 1.81 15.66
CA THR A 55 9.36 1.24 16.66
C THR A 55 9.99 -0.07 16.16
N SER A 56 11.11 -0.46 16.76
CA SER A 56 11.76 -1.75 16.51
C SER A 56 12.59 -2.14 17.73
N LEU A 57 12.15 -3.18 18.45
CA LEU A 57 12.86 -3.76 19.59
C LEU A 57 13.77 -4.92 19.15
N PRO A 58 14.82 -5.24 19.94
CA PRO A 58 15.54 -6.51 19.82
C PRO A 58 14.59 -7.70 19.90
N ILE A 59 14.86 -8.77 19.13
CA ILE A 59 13.95 -9.90 18.96
C ILE A 59 14.52 -11.14 19.66
N PRO A 60 13.93 -11.57 20.79
CA PRO A 60 14.27 -12.85 21.42
C PRO A 60 13.86 -14.03 20.52
N HIS A 61 14.73 -15.02 20.39
CA HIS A 61 14.46 -16.26 19.66
C HIS A 61 15.21 -17.43 20.32
N ALA A 62 15.01 -18.65 19.81
CA ALA A 62 15.58 -19.85 20.43
C ALA A 62 17.11 -19.87 20.58
N GLY A 63 17.84 -19.09 19.76
CA GLY A 63 19.30 -19.02 19.75
C GLY A 63 19.89 -17.80 20.48
N GLY A 64 19.06 -16.96 21.10
CA GLY A 64 19.50 -15.72 21.74
C GLY A 64 18.59 -14.54 21.37
N THR A 65 19.19 -13.39 21.11
CA THR A 65 18.46 -12.17 20.79
C THR A 65 19.08 -11.51 19.56
N TYR A 66 18.28 -11.30 18.51
CA TYR A 66 18.69 -10.46 17.40
C TYR A 66 18.66 -8.99 17.80
N PRO A 67 19.57 -8.14 17.27
CA PRO A 67 19.41 -6.70 17.40
C PRO A 67 18.08 -6.24 16.78
N ALA A 68 17.66 -5.02 17.12
CA ALA A 68 16.46 -4.43 16.54
C ALA A 68 16.50 -4.51 15.01
N LYS A 69 15.44 -5.05 14.41
CA LYS A 69 15.37 -5.24 12.96
C LYS A 69 15.36 -3.86 12.27
N PRO A 70 16.20 -3.60 11.26
CA PRO A 70 16.06 -2.43 10.41
C PRO A 70 14.64 -2.34 9.85
N LEU A 71 14.07 -1.13 9.82
CA LEU A 71 12.69 -0.95 9.37
C LEU A 71 12.53 -1.40 7.91
N ILE A 72 11.55 -2.27 7.68
CA ILE A 72 11.22 -2.74 6.33
C ILE A 72 10.65 -1.58 5.49
N PRO A 73 10.88 -1.54 4.17
CA PRO A 73 10.16 -0.61 3.32
C PRO A 73 8.67 -0.93 3.33
N ILE A 74 7.82 0.11 3.32
CA ILE A 74 6.39 -0.04 3.07
C ILE A 74 6.18 0.13 1.57
N LEU A 75 5.69 -0.90 0.89
CA LEU A 75 5.41 -0.83 -0.54
C LEU A 75 4.22 0.09 -0.79
N GLY A 76 4.34 0.97 -1.77
CA GLY A 76 3.26 1.83 -2.24
C GLY A 76 2.72 1.36 -3.58
N GLY A 77 1.42 1.50 -3.81
CA GLY A 77 0.89 1.15 -5.12
C GLY A 77 -0.48 1.73 -5.48
N LEU A 78 -0.82 1.53 -6.75
CA LEU A 78 -2.06 1.96 -7.36
C LEU A 78 -2.73 0.78 -8.09
N LEU A 79 -4.03 0.61 -7.85
CA LEU A 79 -4.84 -0.43 -8.48
C LEU A 79 -6.01 0.22 -9.21
N THR A 80 -6.06 0.06 -10.54
CA THR A 80 -7.17 0.53 -11.37
C THR A 80 -7.66 -0.53 -12.33
N PHE A 81 -8.86 -0.30 -12.88
CA PHE A 81 -9.39 -1.13 -13.96
C PHE A 81 -8.92 -0.59 -15.32
N GLU A 82 -9.14 0.70 -15.56
CA GLU A 82 -8.85 1.41 -16.83
C GLU A 82 -7.82 2.54 -16.65
N SER A 83 -7.48 3.20 -17.76
CA SER A 83 -6.63 4.40 -17.83
C SER A 83 -7.28 5.48 -18.70
N GLU A 84 -7.17 6.76 -18.32
CA GLU A 84 -7.58 7.88 -19.18
C GLU A 84 -6.60 8.11 -20.34
N TRP A 85 -5.40 7.53 -20.27
CA TRP A 85 -4.39 7.68 -21.29
C TRP A 85 -4.45 6.56 -22.33
N SER A 86 -4.10 6.91 -23.57
CA SER A 86 -3.86 5.97 -24.66
C SER A 86 -2.50 6.29 -25.30
N PRO A 87 -1.48 5.42 -25.16
CA PRO A 87 -1.50 4.13 -24.45
C PRO A 87 -1.57 4.28 -22.92
N ALA A 88 -2.22 3.30 -22.26
CA ALA A 88 -2.50 3.33 -20.82
C ALA A 88 -1.24 3.39 -19.93
N LEU A 89 -0.22 2.61 -20.28
CA LEU A 89 1.10 2.57 -19.62
C LEU A 89 2.14 3.33 -20.46
N GLY A 90 1.78 4.52 -20.91
CA GLY A 90 2.59 5.38 -21.78
C GLY A 90 3.35 6.51 -21.07
N PRO A 91 3.90 7.47 -21.83
CA PRO A 91 4.66 8.61 -21.30
C PRO A 91 3.92 9.45 -20.27
N SER A 92 2.60 9.56 -20.36
CA SER A 92 1.78 10.30 -19.39
C SER A 92 1.75 9.63 -18.01
N MET A 93 1.60 8.29 -17.99
CA MET A 93 1.70 7.50 -16.76
C MET A 93 3.11 7.62 -16.18
N ASP A 94 4.14 7.47 -17.03
CA ASP A 94 5.53 7.56 -16.60
C ASP A 94 5.87 8.93 -15.99
N LYS A 95 5.43 10.01 -16.62
CA LYS A 95 5.56 11.36 -16.08
C LYS A 95 4.88 11.50 -14.71
N ALA A 96 3.67 10.97 -14.55
CA ALA A 96 2.93 11.06 -13.29
C ALA A 96 3.62 10.25 -12.17
N LEU A 97 4.09 9.03 -12.48
CA LEU A 97 4.78 8.16 -11.55
C LEU A 97 6.15 8.71 -11.11
N ASN A 98 6.88 9.36 -12.01
CA ASN A 98 8.18 9.98 -11.73
C ASN A 98 8.07 11.34 -11.01
N ALA A 99 6.87 11.90 -10.85
CA ALA A 99 6.68 13.16 -10.13
C ALA A 99 7.03 13.07 -8.63
N ASN A 100 7.01 11.86 -8.05
CA ASN A 100 7.43 11.61 -6.67
C ASN A 100 8.20 10.29 -6.56
N LEU A 101 9.52 10.36 -6.40
CA LEU A 101 10.41 9.20 -6.24
C LEU A 101 10.95 9.06 -4.81
N THR A 102 10.45 9.85 -3.86
CA THR A 102 10.87 9.84 -2.46
C THR A 102 9.84 9.09 -1.61
N GLU A 103 9.27 9.73 -0.59
CA GLU A 103 8.31 9.14 0.33
C GLU A 103 6.99 8.76 -0.36
N GLY A 104 6.60 9.44 -1.44
CA GLY A 104 5.37 9.12 -2.16
C GLY A 104 5.53 8.09 -3.28
N ARG A 105 6.74 7.58 -3.53
CA ARG A 105 7.00 6.66 -4.66
C ARG A 105 6.06 5.45 -4.65
N LEU A 106 5.45 5.16 -5.79
CA LEU A 106 4.70 3.93 -5.99
C LEU A 106 5.68 2.85 -6.48
N ASP A 107 5.77 1.73 -5.77
CA ASP A 107 6.71 0.65 -6.12
C ASP A 107 6.12 -0.34 -7.12
N ILE A 108 4.78 -0.43 -7.18
CA ILE A 108 4.06 -1.40 -8.00
C ILE A 108 2.62 -0.95 -8.26
N GLY A 109 2.06 -1.27 -9.41
CA GLY A 109 0.64 -1.05 -9.68
C GLY A 109 0.10 -1.91 -10.82
N CYS A 110 -1.23 -1.92 -10.94
CA CYS A 110 -1.96 -2.72 -11.92
C CYS A 110 -3.08 -1.87 -12.52
N VAL A 111 -3.12 -1.83 -13.85
CA VAL A 111 -4.25 -1.32 -14.64
C VAL A 111 -4.87 -2.55 -15.30
N ALA A 112 -5.92 -3.10 -14.69
CA ALA A 112 -6.34 -4.48 -14.94
C ALA A 112 -6.71 -4.79 -16.40
N ALA A 113 -7.19 -3.80 -17.16
CA ALA A 113 -7.51 -3.95 -18.59
C ALA A 113 -6.30 -3.85 -19.53
N HIS A 114 -5.12 -3.43 -19.04
CA HIS A 114 -3.98 -3.07 -19.89
C HIS A 114 -2.67 -3.76 -19.51
N GLY A 115 -2.30 -3.76 -18.22
CA GLY A 115 -0.98 -4.19 -17.80
C GLY A 115 -0.63 -3.84 -16.36
N HIS A 116 0.62 -4.06 -15.99
CA HIS A 116 1.14 -3.71 -14.67
C HIS A 116 2.46 -2.94 -14.79
N PHE A 117 2.83 -2.25 -13.72
CA PHE A 117 4.11 -1.56 -13.61
C PHE A 117 4.77 -1.84 -12.27
N PHE A 118 6.08 -1.70 -12.21
CA PHE A 118 6.84 -1.67 -10.96
C PHE A 118 8.07 -0.79 -11.08
N TYR A 119 8.50 -0.21 -9.97
CA TYR A 119 9.75 0.53 -9.90
C TYR A 119 10.91 -0.46 -9.73
N ASP A 120 11.83 -0.46 -10.68
CA ASP A 120 13.06 -1.25 -10.60
C ASP A 120 14.15 -0.43 -9.91
N GLN A 121 14.51 -0.85 -8.69
CA GLN A 121 15.53 -0.16 -7.90
C GLN A 121 16.93 -0.30 -8.49
N ALA A 122 17.21 -1.33 -9.28
CA ALA A 122 18.55 -1.52 -9.87
C ALA A 122 18.80 -0.53 -11.02
N SER A 123 17.79 -0.31 -11.87
CA SER A 123 17.87 0.65 -12.97
C SER A 123 17.44 2.08 -12.57
N GLY A 124 16.74 2.24 -11.44
CA GLY A 124 16.22 3.53 -11.00
C GLY A 124 15.09 4.05 -11.88
N ALA A 125 14.34 3.15 -12.52
CA ALA A 125 13.28 3.48 -13.47
C ALA A 125 12.06 2.57 -13.30
N TYR A 126 10.92 3.01 -13.84
CA TYR A 126 9.73 2.17 -13.93
C TYR A 126 9.83 1.18 -15.08
N SER A 127 9.41 -0.05 -14.82
CA SER A 127 9.18 -1.09 -15.82
C SER A 127 7.69 -1.25 -16.06
N TYR A 128 7.29 -1.36 -17.33
CA TYR A 128 5.90 -1.50 -17.76
C TYR A 128 5.74 -2.78 -18.57
N THR A 129 4.70 -3.55 -18.26
CA THR A 129 4.34 -4.75 -19.03
C THR A 129 2.89 -4.65 -19.47
N ASN A 130 2.66 -4.55 -20.78
CA ASN A 130 1.32 -4.66 -21.38
C ASN A 130 1.04 -6.14 -21.64
N GLU A 131 -0.06 -6.68 -21.11
CA GLU A 131 -0.32 -8.13 -21.16
C GLU A 131 -1.79 -8.52 -20.92
N ASN A 132 -2.11 -9.79 -21.18
CA ASN A 132 -3.48 -10.32 -21.06
C ASN A 132 -3.84 -10.87 -19.67
N LYS A 133 -2.89 -10.86 -18.71
CA LYS A 133 -3.13 -11.31 -17.31
C LYS A 133 -2.58 -10.32 -16.27
N PRO A 134 -2.91 -9.01 -16.33
CA PRO A 134 -2.24 -8.00 -15.51
C PRO A 134 -2.35 -8.25 -14.00
N ALA A 135 -3.54 -8.65 -13.53
CA ALA A 135 -3.77 -8.91 -12.10
C ALA A 135 -2.92 -10.08 -11.57
N THR A 136 -2.71 -11.12 -12.38
CA THR A 136 -1.89 -12.27 -11.99
C THR A 136 -0.41 -11.90 -11.96
N ALA A 137 0.08 -11.18 -12.96
CA ALA A 137 1.47 -10.72 -13.00
C ALA A 137 1.77 -9.75 -11.85
N PHE A 138 0.86 -8.79 -11.59
CA PHE A 138 0.89 -7.93 -10.41
C PHE A 138 0.98 -8.74 -9.12
N LEU A 139 0.12 -9.75 -8.94
CA LEU A 139 0.10 -10.57 -7.73
C LEU A 139 1.44 -11.29 -7.52
N PHE A 140 2.00 -11.91 -8.57
CA PHE A 140 3.29 -12.59 -8.46
C PHE A 140 4.42 -11.62 -8.15
N LYS A 141 4.42 -10.44 -8.78
CA LYS A 141 5.42 -9.41 -8.49
C LYS A 141 5.28 -8.88 -7.06
N LEU A 142 4.06 -8.67 -6.56
CA LEU A 142 3.79 -8.26 -5.19
C LEU A 142 4.29 -9.30 -4.18
N ILE A 143 3.96 -10.58 -4.40
CA ILE A 143 4.43 -11.68 -3.53
C ILE A 143 5.97 -11.69 -3.51
N ALA A 144 6.62 -11.61 -4.68
CA ALA A 144 8.08 -11.59 -4.77
C ALA A 144 8.70 -10.39 -4.04
N GLN A 145 8.12 -9.19 -4.14
CA GLN A 145 8.61 -8.02 -3.41
C GLN A 145 8.39 -8.16 -1.89
N LEU A 146 7.24 -8.68 -1.45
CA LEU A 146 6.94 -8.88 -0.02
C LEU A 146 7.85 -9.93 0.64
N GLN A 147 8.32 -10.93 -0.10
CA GLN A 147 9.26 -11.93 0.42
C GLN A 147 10.55 -11.30 0.97
N PHE A 148 11.03 -10.22 0.36
CA PHE A 148 12.24 -9.51 0.83
C PHE A 148 12.02 -8.73 2.13
N SER A 149 10.77 -8.39 2.46
CA SER A 149 10.46 -7.72 3.75
C SER A 149 10.53 -8.69 4.94
N GLY A 150 10.33 -9.98 4.73
CA GLY A 150 10.23 -10.97 5.81
C GLY A 150 9.11 -10.64 6.81
N THR A 151 9.35 -10.82 8.10
CA THR A 151 8.42 -10.40 9.16
C THR A 151 8.56 -8.93 9.54
N VAL A 152 7.50 -8.27 10.00
CA VAL A 152 7.61 -6.90 10.52
C VAL A 152 8.59 -6.80 11.70
N PRO A 153 9.18 -5.62 11.96
CA PRO A 153 9.93 -5.37 13.19
C PRO A 153 9.11 -5.65 14.45
N MET A 154 9.77 -5.96 15.56
CA MET A 154 9.10 -6.15 16.85
C MET A 154 8.66 -4.80 17.41
N ILE A 155 7.35 -4.60 17.49
CA ILE A 155 6.71 -3.39 18.02
C ILE A 155 7.04 -3.17 19.51
N ASP A 156 7.29 -1.92 19.89
CA ASP A 156 7.26 -1.47 21.28
C ASP A 156 5.83 -1.04 21.63
N VAL A 157 5.09 -1.94 22.28
CA VAL A 157 3.70 -1.67 22.70
C VAL A 157 3.62 -0.70 23.88
N GLU A 158 4.69 -0.55 24.67
CA GLU A 158 4.72 0.38 25.80
C GLU A 158 4.80 1.83 25.31
N ALA A 159 5.42 2.08 24.16
CA ALA A 159 5.36 3.38 23.47
C ALA A 159 3.91 3.82 23.17
N TYR A 160 3.02 2.89 22.82
CA TYR A 160 1.59 3.15 22.68
C TYR A 160 0.89 3.25 24.05
N GLY A 161 1.33 2.48 25.04
CA GLY A 161 0.82 2.52 26.41
C GLY A 161 0.92 3.90 27.08
N GLN A 162 1.86 4.76 26.65
CA GLN A 162 2.00 6.14 27.12
C GLN A 162 0.73 6.99 26.93
N TRP A 163 -0.19 6.57 26.07
CA TRP A 163 -1.44 7.27 25.81
C TRP A 163 -2.60 6.87 26.74
N LEU A 164 -2.42 5.90 27.64
CA LEU A 164 -3.46 5.46 28.57
C LEU A 164 -3.65 6.41 29.76
N THR A 165 -2.64 7.20 30.10
CA THR A 165 -2.60 8.04 31.31
C THR A 165 -2.60 9.54 31.02
N LYS A 166 -2.77 9.92 29.76
CA LYS A 166 -2.94 11.33 29.35
C LYS A 166 -4.38 11.78 29.50
#